data_AF-A0A6L2PEM1-F1
#
_entry.id   AF-A0A6L2PEM1-F1
#
_cell.length_a   1.000
_cell.length_b   1.000
_cell.length_c   1.000
_cell.angle_alpha   90.00
_cell.angle_beta   90.00
_cell.angle_gamma   90.00
#
_symmetry.space_group_name_H-M   'P 1'
#
loop_
_entity.id
_entity.type
_entity.pdbx_description
1 polymer ?
#
loop_
_entity_poly.entity_id
_entity_poly.type
_entity_poly.pdbx_seq_one_letter_code
_entity_poly.pdbx_strand_id
1 'polypeptide(L)'
;MNKFTRIAVLIVGFDVNILLFGLFLLQEYMPVVNTVANNLHTYDGISSSDITGGDVFFEIIEPDELGYTYRIRPAKDFGAQFNETFSGYGIPLVPVEPPCGCGWPHNAEELEGSVALVERGECSFLSKTVKAEEVGARAIIVANQDPESDEFYIEMINDNTSREVHIPAGFLLGKNGYMIRKTLERLQRKYALINIPVNLTYVPLNKVNQPPWLRW
;
A
#
# COMPACT_ATOMS: atom_id res chain seq x y z
N MET A 1 -60.12 28.56 -37.60
CA MET A 1 -60.17 28.82 -39.07
C MET A 1 -58.75 28.81 -39.61
N ASN A 2 -58.44 27.84 -40.45
CA ASN A 2 -57.16 27.69 -41.15
C ASN A 2 -56.90 28.89 -42.09
N LYS A 3 -55.63 29.27 -42.26
CA LYS A 3 -55.07 29.53 -43.59
C LYS A 3 -53.55 29.48 -43.61
N PHE A 4 -53.05 28.37 -44.14
CA PHE A 4 -51.80 28.26 -44.87
C PHE A 4 -51.77 29.27 -46.04
N THR A 5 -50.68 30.03 -46.16
CA THR A 5 -50.13 30.52 -47.44
C THR A 5 -48.61 30.68 -47.30
N ARG A 6 -47.82 29.67 -47.69
CA ARG A 6 -46.80 29.68 -48.76
C ARG A 6 -45.94 30.96 -48.82
N ILE A 7 -44.69 30.90 -48.35
CA ILE A 7 -43.47 30.60 -49.14
C ILE A 7 -43.25 31.62 -50.27
N ALA A 8 -42.34 32.58 -50.01
CA ALA A 8 -41.55 33.27 -51.03
C ALA A 8 -40.22 33.72 -50.40
N VAL A 9 -39.17 32.94 -50.69
CA VAL A 9 -37.82 33.37 -51.05
C VAL A 9 -37.22 34.55 -50.27
N LEU A 10 -36.29 34.25 -49.37
CA LEU A 10 -35.08 35.07 -49.20
C LEU A 10 -33.92 34.17 -48.77
N ILE A 11 -33.20 33.63 -49.77
CA ILE A 11 -31.84 33.13 -49.57
C ILE A 11 -30.94 34.30 -49.93
N VAL A 12 -30.26 34.91 -48.96
CA VAL A 12 -28.92 35.46 -49.18
C VAL A 12 -28.14 35.38 -47.87
N GLY A 13 -27.04 34.62 -47.89
CA GLY A 13 -25.91 34.82 -46.97
C GLY A 13 -25.94 34.01 -45.69
N PHE A 14 -25.79 32.69 -45.78
CA PHE A 14 -25.22 31.93 -44.67
C PHE A 14 -23.85 31.42 -45.10
N ASP A 15 -22.83 31.95 -44.44
CA ASP A 15 -21.42 31.70 -44.67
C ASP A 15 -21.08 30.21 -44.64
N VAL A 16 -20.52 29.73 -45.74
CA VAL A 16 -19.95 28.38 -45.89
C VAL A 16 -18.84 28.09 -44.86
N ASN A 17 -18.35 29.12 -44.16
CA ASN A 17 -17.35 29.01 -43.09
C ASN A 17 -17.89 28.43 -41.77
N ILE A 18 -19.20 28.46 -41.51
CA ILE A 18 -19.74 27.95 -40.22
C ILE A 18 -19.85 26.41 -40.21
N LEU A 19 -20.03 25.78 -41.38
CA LEU A 19 -20.12 24.33 -41.51
C LEU A 19 -18.75 23.63 -41.49
N LEU A 20 -17.67 24.31 -41.89
CA LEU A 20 -16.31 23.75 -41.75
C LEU A 20 -15.75 23.85 -40.32
N PHE A 21 -16.15 24.88 -39.56
CA PHE A 21 -15.70 25.03 -38.16
C PHE A 21 -16.39 24.06 -37.20
N GLY A 22 -17.62 23.61 -37.51
CA GLY A 22 -18.36 22.65 -36.68
C GLY A 22 -17.83 21.22 -36.75
N LEU A 23 -17.15 20.84 -37.83
CA LEU A 23 -16.55 19.51 -38.00
C LEU A 23 -15.15 19.39 -37.39
N PHE A 24 -14.50 20.50 -37.05
CA PHE A 24 -13.19 20.51 -36.39
C PHE A 24 -13.25 20.53 -34.86
N LEU A 25 -14.43 20.71 -34.25
CA LEU A 25 -14.61 20.78 -32.79
C LEU A 25 -15.16 19.49 -32.17
N LEU A 26 -15.07 18.35 -32.86
CA LEU A 26 -15.47 17.03 -32.33
C LEU A 26 -14.33 16.00 -32.29
N GLN A 27 -13.08 16.42 -32.52
CA GLN A 27 -11.92 15.51 -32.54
C GLN A 27 -10.93 15.68 -31.38
N GLU A 28 -11.26 16.45 -30.35
CA GLU A 28 -10.45 16.53 -29.13
C GLU A 28 -11.29 16.32 -27.88
N TYR A 29 -11.83 15.11 -27.73
CA TYR A 29 -12.14 14.59 -26.38
C TYR A 29 -12.09 13.07 -26.35
N MET A 30 -10.91 12.52 -26.64
CA MET A 30 -10.59 11.18 -26.15
C MET A 30 -9.84 11.38 -24.84
N PRO A 31 -10.41 11.03 -23.67
CA PRO A 31 -9.63 11.00 -22.45
C PRO A 31 -8.53 9.97 -22.68
N VAL A 32 -7.28 10.43 -22.73
CA VAL A 32 -6.12 9.55 -22.61
C VAL A 32 -6.19 9.00 -21.21
N VAL A 33 -6.87 7.87 -21.06
CA VAL A 33 -6.72 7.02 -19.89
C VAL A 33 -5.30 6.51 -20.00
N ASN A 34 -4.39 7.18 -19.29
CA ASN A 34 -3.10 6.58 -18.95
C ASN A 34 -3.44 5.38 -18.08
N THR A 35 -3.65 4.22 -18.71
CA THR A 35 -3.51 2.95 -18.04
C THR A 35 -2.04 2.85 -17.69
N VAL A 36 -1.65 3.48 -16.57
CA VAL A 36 -0.58 2.93 -15.76
C VAL A 36 -0.97 1.47 -15.61
N ALA A 37 -0.12 0.57 -16.11
CA ALA A 37 -0.29 -0.83 -15.89
C ALA A 37 -0.23 -1.02 -14.36
N ASN A 38 -1.39 -1.00 -13.71
CA ASN A 38 -1.54 -1.53 -12.38
C ASN A 38 -1.22 -3.00 -12.56
N ASN A 39 -0.02 -3.40 -12.13
CA ASN A 39 0.36 -4.80 -12.04
C ASN A 39 -0.50 -5.43 -10.95
N LEU A 40 -1.76 -5.68 -11.31
CA LEU A 40 -2.79 -6.30 -10.51
C LEU A 40 -2.38 -7.77 -10.34
N HIS A 41 -1.66 -8.04 -9.26
CA HIS A 41 -1.34 -9.41 -8.87
C HIS A 41 -2.59 -10.02 -8.22
N THR A 42 -3.30 -10.86 -8.97
CA THR A 42 -4.53 -11.55 -8.54
C THR A 42 -4.23 -12.98 -8.05
N TYR A 43 -3.14 -13.18 -7.31
CA TYR A 43 -2.77 -14.50 -6.81
C TYR A 43 -2.33 -14.42 -5.35
N ASP A 44 -3.03 -15.18 -4.51
CA ASP A 44 -3.22 -14.91 -3.08
C ASP A 44 -2.22 -15.66 -2.18
N GLY A 45 -1.33 -16.44 -2.79
CA GLY A 45 -0.19 -17.08 -2.13
C GLY A 45 1.14 -16.39 -2.46
N ILE A 46 2.17 -16.69 -1.67
CA ILE A 46 3.54 -16.36 -2.05
C ILE A 46 3.84 -17.02 -3.40
N SER A 47 4.12 -16.22 -4.43
CA SER A 47 4.50 -16.71 -5.76
C SER A 47 6.02 -16.65 -5.95
N SER A 48 6.54 -17.42 -6.92
CA SER A 48 7.96 -17.37 -7.27
C SER A 48 8.40 -16.00 -7.79
N SER A 49 7.49 -15.26 -8.44
CA SER A 49 7.71 -13.87 -8.85
C SER A 49 7.77 -12.90 -7.69
N ASP A 50 7.17 -13.20 -6.54
CA ASP A 50 7.27 -12.34 -5.35
C ASP A 50 8.63 -12.53 -4.68
N ILE A 51 9.08 -13.80 -4.58
CA ILE A 51 10.40 -14.15 -4.03
C ILE A 51 11.54 -13.56 -4.88
N THR A 52 11.36 -13.51 -6.20
CA THR A 52 12.35 -12.90 -7.12
C THR A 52 12.08 -11.42 -7.42
N GLY A 53 10.89 -10.92 -7.09
CA GLY A 53 10.41 -9.57 -7.43
C GLY A 53 10.75 -8.49 -6.40
N GLY A 54 11.55 -8.82 -5.39
CA GLY A 54 12.03 -7.87 -4.39
C GLY A 54 11.08 -7.65 -3.21
N ASP A 55 10.05 -8.49 -3.05
CA ASP A 55 9.27 -8.50 -1.82
C ASP A 55 10.08 -9.10 -0.68
N VAL A 56 9.76 -8.66 0.53
CA VAL A 56 10.45 -9.03 1.76
C VAL A 56 9.50 -9.85 2.61
N PHE A 57 10.07 -10.77 3.37
CA PHE A 57 9.30 -11.64 4.25
C PHE A 57 9.77 -11.44 5.68
N PHE A 58 8.84 -11.50 6.62
CA PHE A 58 9.14 -11.65 8.03
C PHE A 58 8.35 -12.81 8.59
N GLU A 59 8.83 -13.38 9.69
CA GLU A 59 8.07 -14.36 10.46
C GLU A 59 7.84 -13.83 11.85
N ILE A 60 6.68 -14.13 12.42
CA ILE A 60 6.44 -13.93 13.85
C ILE A 60 6.88 -15.21 14.56
N ILE A 61 7.74 -15.07 15.56
CA ILE A 61 8.21 -16.18 16.41
C ILE A 61 7.46 -16.24 17.74
N GLU A 62 6.90 -15.12 18.21
CA GLU A 62 5.99 -15.08 19.36
C GLU A 62 4.94 -13.98 19.17
N PRO A 63 3.67 -14.21 19.55
CA PRO A 63 3.11 -15.45 20.12
C PRO A 63 2.82 -16.52 19.05
N ASP A 64 2.72 -17.79 19.48
CA ASP A 64 2.49 -18.94 18.60
C ASP A 64 1.23 -18.80 17.72
N GLU A 65 0.18 -18.14 18.19
CA GLU A 65 -1.05 -17.91 17.41
C GLU A 65 -0.84 -17.03 16.18
N LEU A 66 0.26 -16.29 16.14
CA LEU A 66 0.68 -15.48 15.00
C LEU A 66 1.88 -16.10 14.28
N GLY A 67 2.32 -17.30 14.66
CA GLY A 67 3.53 -17.97 14.20
C GLY A 67 3.49 -18.39 12.72
N TYR A 68 3.53 -17.40 11.82
CA TYR A 68 3.46 -17.54 10.37
C TYR A 68 4.47 -16.63 9.68
N THR A 69 4.68 -16.89 8.39
CA THR A 69 5.48 -16.06 7.48
C THR A 69 4.57 -15.07 6.75
N TYR A 70 4.91 -13.80 6.85
CA TYR A 70 4.19 -12.68 6.27
C TYR A 70 5.02 -12.05 5.16
N ARG A 71 4.35 -11.75 4.05
CA ARG A 71 4.92 -11.00 2.93
C ARG A 71 4.66 -9.50 3.12
N ILE A 72 5.67 -8.69 2.84
CA ILE A 72 5.59 -7.24 2.75
C ILE A 72 6.22 -6.74 1.45
N ARG A 73 5.65 -5.67 0.90
CA ARG A 73 6.22 -4.98 -0.26
C ARG A 73 7.01 -3.75 0.18
N PRO A 74 8.32 -3.66 -0.08
CA PRO A 74 9.11 -2.48 0.27
C PRO A 74 8.57 -1.19 -0.37
N ALA A 75 8.83 -0.05 0.27
CA ALA A 75 8.64 1.26 -0.34
C ALA A 75 9.44 1.39 -1.65
N LYS A 76 8.84 2.04 -2.64
CA LYS A 76 9.41 2.11 -3.99
C LYS A 76 10.55 3.12 -4.10
N ASP A 77 10.39 4.30 -3.50
CA ASP A 77 11.20 5.48 -3.78
C ASP A 77 11.51 6.33 -2.52
N PHE A 78 11.36 5.76 -1.33
CA PHE A 78 11.76 6.38 -0.06
C PHE A 78 12.20 5.34 0.98
N GLY A 79 12.91 5.79 2.01
CA GLY A 79 13.38 4.91 3.08
C GLY A 79 14.62 4.12 2.71
N ALA A 80 15.18 3.45 3.71
CA ALA A 80 16.22 2.47 3.48
C ALA A 80 15.65 1.17 2.88
N GLN A 81 16.52 0.37 2.27
CA GLN A 81 16.14 -0.92 1.74
C GLN A 81 16.22 -2.00 2.83
N PHE A 82 15.34 -2.99 2.75
CA PHE A 82 15.49 -4.24 3.50
C PHE A 82 16.58 -5.11 2.85
N ASN A 83 17.84 -4.83 3.19
CA ASN A 83 19.00 -5.56 2.70
C ASN A 83 19.83 -6.11 3.87
N GLU A 84 21.01 -6.67 3.60
CA GLU A 84 21.88 -7.26 4.64
C GLU A 84 22.27 -6.31 5.79
N THR A 85 22.18 -4.98 5.58
CA THR A 85 22.47 -4.00 6.63
C THR A 85 21.33 -3.84 7.64
N PHE A 86 20.12 -4.29 7.28
CA PHE A 86 18.97 -4.36 8.17
C PHE A 86 18.57 -5.81 8.39
N SER A 87 18.99 -6.37 9.53
CA SER A 87 18.46 -7.63 10.06
C SER A 87 17.98 -7.43 11.49
N GLY A 88 16.74 -7.81 11.76
CA GLY A 88 16.17 -7.93 13.10
C GLY A 88 15.86 -9.39 13.39
N TYR A 89 16.55 -9.98 14.37
CA TYR A 89 16.24 -11.30 14.90
C TYR A 89 15.63 -11.13 16.28
N GLY A 90 14.42 -11.64 16.50
CA GLY A 90 13.65 -11.40 17.72
C GLY A 90 13.43 -9.91 18.01
N ILE A 91 13.27 -9.08 16.98
CA ILE A 91 12.97 -7.66 17.16
C ILE A 91 11.47 -7.49 17.46
N PRO A 92 11.06 -6.59 18.38
CA PRO A 92 9.64 -6.35 18.62
C PRO A 92 8.96 -5.73 17.40
N LEU A 93 7.78 -6.23 17.05
CA LEU A 93 6.81 -5.62 16.15
C LEU A 93 5.70 -5.00 17.01
N VAL A 94 5.70 -3.68 17.10
CA VAL A 94 4.90 -2.91 18.07
C VAL A 94 3.78 -2.18 17.33
N PRO A 95 2.50 -2.48 17.63
CA PRO A 95 1.38 -1.70 17.11
C PRO A 95 1.45 -0.25 17.63
N VAL A 96 1.47 0.71 16.71
CA VAL A 96 1.49 2.14 17.06
C VAL A 96 0.15 2.58 17.64
N GLU A 97 0.19 3.50 18.60
CA GLU A 97 -0.97 4.17 19.18
C GLU A 97 -0.87 5.70 18.99
N PRO A 98 -1.84 6.37 18.34
CA PRO A 98 -2.99 5.81 17.64
C PRO A 98 -2.59 4.99 16.39
N PRO A 99 -3.40 4.01 15.94
CA PRO A 99 -3.04 3.11 14.84
C PRO A 99 -2.62 3.79 13.54
N CYS A 100 -3.14 4.99 13.25
CA CYS A 100 -2.80 5.73 12.04
C CYS A 100 -1.35 6.26 12.01
N GLY A 101 -0.68 6.44 13.16
CA GLY A 101 0.72 6.88 13.21
C GLY A 101 1.01 8.23 12.54
N CYS A 102 0.03 9.14 12.43
CA CYS A 102 0.19 10.43 11.76
C CYS A 102 0.71 11.55 12.69
N GLY A 103 0.63 11.35 14.00
CA GLY A 103 1.11 12.27 15.03
C GLY A 103 2.18 11.63 15.91
N TRP A 104 2.47 12.27 17.04
CA TRP A 104 3.36 11.69 18.04
C TRP A 104 2.73 10.44 18.68
N PRO A 105 3.38 9.26 18.63
CA PRO A 105 2.84 8.05 19.24
C PRO A 105 2.71 8.17 20.77
N HIS A 106 1.60 7.68 21.32
CA HIS A 106 1.38 7.58 22.77
C HIS A 106 2.33 6.56 23.42
N ASN A 107 2.76 5.55 22.64
CA ASN A 107 3.67 4.50 23.07
C ASN A 107 5.07 4.65 22.46
N ALA A 108 5.56 5.89 22.35
CA ALA A 108 6.88 6.18 21.77
C ALA A 108 8.04 5.40 22.41
N GLU A 109 8.02 5.19 23.73
CA GLU A 109 9.04 4.41 24.44
C GLU A 109 9.10 2.94 23.98
N GLU A 110 7.95 2.36 23.60
CA GLU A 110 7.88 0.98 23.11
C GLU A 110 8.35 0.88 21.65
N LEU A 111 8.31 2.00 20.92
CA LEU A 111 8.72 2.07 19.52
C LEU A 111 10.23 2.23 19.34
N GLU A 112 10.94 2.71 20.35
CA GLU A 112 12.39 2.87 20.27
C GLU A 112 13.07 1.51 20.07
N GLY A 113 13.89 1.39 19.01
CA GLY A 113 14.61 0.17 18.69
C GLY A 113 13.77 -0.97 18.09
N SER A 114 12.48 -0.76 17.84
CA SER A 114 11.54 -1.80 17.37
C SER A 114 11.06 -1.57 15.93
N VAL A 115 10.19 -2.45 15.43
CA VAL A 115 9.50 -2.29 14.15
C VAL A 115 8.08 -1.77 14.42
N ALA A 116 7.74 -0.61 13.88
CA ALA A 116 6.44 0.01 14.06
C ALA A 116 5.39 -0.63 13.14
N LEU A 117 4.29 -1.13 13.69
CA LEU A 117 3.10 -1.57 12.93
C LEU A 117 2.03 -0.47 12.94
N VAL A 118 1.82 0.15 11.77
CA VAL A 118 0.83 1.22 11.58
C VAL A 118 -0.25 0.80 10.60
N GLU A 119 -1.40 1.44 10.70
CA GLU A 119 -2.51 1.30 9.74
C GLU A 119 -2.45 2.43 8.70
N ARG A 120 -2.76 2.08 7.46
CA ARG A 120 -2.93 3.02 6.35
C ARG A 120 -4.13 3.95 6.61
N GLY A 121 -4.07 5.16 6.07
CA GLY A 121 -5.13 6.17 6.19
C GLY A 121 -4.63 7.47 6.82
N GLU A 122 -5.45 8.52 6.80
CA GLU A 122 -5.25 9.84 7.41
C GLU A 122 -4.08 10.70 6.89
N CYS A 123 -2.92 10.11 6.64
CA CYS A 123 -1.72 10.78 6.15
C CYS A 123 -0.91 9.88 5.20
N SER A 124 0.10 10.46 4.54
CA SER A 124 0.94 9.75 3.58
C SER A 124 1.84 8.69 4.22
N PHE A 125 2.29 7.71 3.43
CA PHE A 125 3.25 6.69 3.88
C PHE A 125 4.56 7.31 4.37
N LEU A 126 5.07 8.33 3.67
CA LEU A 126 6.27 9.03 4.09
C LEU A 126 6.07 9.71 5.45
N SER A 127 4.92 10.36 5.68
CA SER A 127 4.65 11.02 6.97
C SER A 127 4.62 10.03 8.13
N LYS A 128 4.03 8.84 7.94
CA LYS A 128 4.05 7.76 8.95
C LYS A 128 5.47 7.30 9.23
N THR A 129 6.27 7.15 8.18
CA THR A 129 7.66 6.69 8.29
C THR A 129 8.53 7.70 9.02
N VAL A 130 8.36 9.00 8.75
CA VAL A 130 9.02 10.10 9.48
C VAL A 130 8.68 10.01 10.97
N LYS A 131 7.41 9.81 11.33
CA LYS A 131 7.01 9.72 12.74
C LYS A 131 7.54 8.50 13.46
N ALA A 132 7.62 7.36 12.79
CA ALA A 132 8.26 6.17 13.33
C ALA A 132 9.78 6.37 13.54
N GLU A 133 10.46 7.00 12.57
CA GLU A 133 11.89 7.31 12.68
C GLU A 133 12.19 8.31 13.80
N GLU A 134 11.37 9.36 13.96
CA GLU A 134 11.51 10.38 15.01
C GLU A 134 11.48 9.78 16.44
N VAL A 135 10.77 8.66 16.65
CA VAL A 135 10.72 7.95 17.94
C VAL A 135 11.72 6.80 18.04
N GLY A 136 12.64 6.67 17.09
CA GLY A 136 13.72 5.68 17.12
C GLY A 136 13.32 4.28 16.67
N ALA A 137 12.19 4.11 15.98
CA ALA A 137 11.87 2.83 15.35
C ALA A 137 12.93 2.49 14.29
N ARG A 138 13.25 1.20 14.14
CA ARG A 138 14.27 0.71 13.20
C ARG A 138 13.70 0.41 11.82
N ALA A 139 12.39 0.18 11.73
CA ALA A 139 11.63 0.00 10.49
C ALA A 139 10.14 0.25 10.73
N ILE A 140 9.37 0.40 9.66
CA ILE A 140 7.92 0.52 9.71
C ILE A 140 7.24 -0.49 8.77
N ILE A 141 6.16 -1.08 9.25
CA ILE A 141 5.25 -1.92 8.46
C ILE A 141 3.88 -1.24 8.45
N VAL A 142 3.42 -0.85 7.26
CA VAL A 142 2.12 -0.21 7.04
C VAL A 142 1.12 -1.25 6.57
N ALA A 143 0.16 -1.60 7.41
CA ALA A 143 -0.95 -2.47 7.04
C ALA A 143 -2.04 -1.68 6.31
N ASN A 144 -2.63 -2.26 5.27
CA ASN A 144 -3.85 -1.70 4.69
C ASN A 144 -4.96 -1.63 5.76
N GLN A 145 -5.85 -0.62 5.66
CA GLN A 145 -6.91 -0.43 6.67
C GLN A 145 -8.06 -1.43 6.51
N ASP A 146 -8.26 -1.95 5.31
CA ASP A 146 -9.36 -2.86 5.00
C ASP A 146 -9.07 -4.26 5.59
N PRO A 147 -9.81 -4.70 6.62
CA PRO A 147 -9.59 -5.99 7.28
C PRO A 147 -9.98 -7.17 6.39
N GLU A 148 -10.79 -6.94 5.35
CA GLU A 148 -11.17 -7.96 4.37
C GLU A 148 -10.23 -7.98 3.16
N SER A 149 -9.33 -7.00 3.04
CA SER A 149 -8.35 -6.95 1.96
C SER A 149 -7.27 -8.01 2.15
N ASP A 150 -7.41 -9.11 1.42
CA ASP A 150 -6.40 -10.18 1.25
C ASP A 150 -5.66 -10.13 -0.10
N GLU A 151 -6.10 -9.30 -1.07
CA GLU A 151 -5.58 -9.39 -2.45
C GLU A 151 -4.69 -8.21 -2.90
N PHE A 152 -4.79 -7.01 -2.30
CA PHE A 152 -4.22 -5.79 -2.90
C PHE A 152 -2.99 -5.22 -2.17
N TYR A 153 -1.80 -5.54 -2.68
CA TYR A 153 -0.58 -4.81 -2.34
C TYR A 153 -0.50 -3.48 -3.10
N ILE A 154 -0.21 -2.41 -2.37
CA ILE A 154 -0.03 -1.06 -2.92
C ILE A 154 1.45 -0.73 -2.93
N GLU A 155 1.90 -0.04 -3.98
CA GLU A 155 3.23 0.58 -3.98
C GLU A 155 3.21 1.80 -3.07
N MET A 156 4.00 1.78 -1.99
CA MET A 156 4.22 2.98 -1.19
C MET A 156 5.19 3.88 -1.91
N ILE A 157 4.72 5.09 -2.25
CA ILE A 157 5.50 6.12 -2.93
C ILE A 157 5.67 7.36 -2.06
N ASN A 158 6.71 8.15 -2.36
CA ASN A 158 6.98 9.45 -1.76
C ASN A 158 5.80 10.43 -2.04
N ASP A 159 5.62 11.41 -1.16
CA ASP A 159 4.58 12.44 -1.29
C ASP A 159 5.10 13.79 -1.83
N ASN A 160 6.30 13.81 -2.40
CA ASN A 160 6.95 14.95 -3.05
C ASN A 160 7.24 16.15 -2.13
N THR A 161 7.32 15.91 -0.81
CA THR A 161 7.61 16.96 0.18
C THR A 161 9.10 17.17 0.46
N SER A 162 9.99 16.48 -0.26
CA SER A 162 11.45 16.53 -0.08
C SER A 162 11.95 16.15 1.32
N ARG A 163 11.11 15.48 2.12
CA ARG A 163 11.52 14.88 3.40
C ARG A 163 12.25 13.56 3.11
N GLU A 164 13.30 13.32 3.86
CA GLU A 164 14.08 12.09 3.81
C GLU A 164 13.82 11.25 5.06
N VAL A 165 13.84 9.93 4.88
CA VAL A 165 13.74 8.93 5.95
C VAL A 165 14.73 7.83 5.66
N HIS A 166 15.32 7.26 6.70
CA HIS A 166 16.46 6.34 6.62
C HIS A 166 16.16 4.97 7.21
N ILE A 167 14.94 4.74 7.66
CA ILE A 167 14.47 3.42 8.10
C ILE A 167 13.75 2.70 6.96
N PRO A 168 13.80 1.36 6.89
CA PRO A 168 13.02 0.60 5.92
C PRO A 168 11.51 0.70 6.17
N ALA A 169 10.75 0.74 5.08
CA ALA A 169 9.29 0.77 5.11
C ALA A 169 8.70 -0.34 4.24
N GLY A 170 7.78 -1.13 4.79
CA GLY A 170 7.11 -2.22 4.08
C GLY A 170 5.59 -2.14 4.14
N PHE A 171 4.91 -2.53 3.08
CA PHE A 171 3.45 -2.59 3.00
C PHE A 171 2.97 -4.01 3.30
N LEU A 172 1.99 -4.13 4.20
CA LEU A 172 1.38 -5.39 4.62
C LEU A 172 -0.10 -5.42 4.22
N LEU A 173 -0.60 -6.61 3.85
CA LEU A 173 -2.03 -6.82 3.62
C LEU A 173 -2.86 -6.47 4.87
N GLY A 174 -4.05 -5.90 4.63
CA GLY A 174 -4.89 -5.39 5.70
C GLY A 174 -5.40 -6.51 6.62
N LYS A 175 -5.81 -7.64 6.04
CA LYS A 175 -6.21 -8.83 6.82
C LYS A 175 -5.10 -9.33 7.75
N ASN A 176 -3.84 -9.32 7.29
CA ASN A 176 -2.70 -9.69 8.14
C ASN A 176 -2.50 -8.69 9.27
N GLY A 177 -2.47 -7.38 8.97
CA GLY A 177 -2.32 -6.35 10.00
C GLY A 177 -3.44 -6.37 11.04
N TYR A 178 -4.68 -6.56 10.60
CA TYR A 178 -5.85 -6.73 11.45
C TYR A 178 -5.71 -7.94 12.37
N MET A 179 -5.36 -9.11 11.82
CA MET A 179 -5.20 -10.34 12.61
C MET A 179 -4.07 -10.23 13.64
N ILE A 180 -2.94 -9.63 13.27
CA ILE A 180 -1.83 -9.36 14.19
C ILE A 180 -2.30 -8.47 15.35
N ARG A 181 -2.85 -7.30 15.05
CA ARG A 181 -3.27 -6.34 16.07
C ARG A 181 -4.35 -6.93 16.99
N LYS A 182 -5.39 -7.54 16.43
CA LYS A 182 -6.49 -8.14 17.21
C LYS A 182 -6.03 -9.29 18.09
N THR A 183 -5.07 -10.09 17.62
CA THR A 183 -4.51 -11.18 18.41
C THR A 183 -3.66 -10.66 19.56
N LEU A 184 -2.82 -9.65 19.31
CA LEU A 184 -2.04 -8.99 20.36
C LEU A 184 -2.93 -8.34 21.43
N GLU A 185 -3.98 -7.63 21.01
CA GLU A 185 -5.00 -7.05 21.92
C GLU A 185 -5.66 -8.14 22.78
N ARG A 186 -6.13 -9.23 22.15
CA ARG A 186 -6.77 -10.37 22.84
C ARG A 186 -5.83 -11.03 23.85
N LEU A 187 -4.55 -11.15 23.51
CA LEU A 187 -3.52 -11.75 24.36
C LEU A 187 -2.92 -10.77 25.37
N GLN A 188 -3.34 -9.50 25.37
CA GLN A 188 -2.79 -8.43 26.19
C GLN A 188 -1.27 -8.30 26.03
N ARG A 189 -0.78 -8.45 24.79
CA ARG A 189 0.63 -8.32 24.42
C ARG A 189 0.86 -6.97 23.76
N LYS A 190 1.92 -6.28 24.18
CA LYS A 190 2.34 -5.00 23.59
C LYS A 190 2.99 -5.15 22.22
N TYR A 191 3.58 -6.31 21.94
CA TYR A 191 4.30 -6.57 20.70
C TYR A 191 4.30 -8.07 20.36
N ALA A 192 4.61 -8.37 19.10
CA ALA A 192 5.06 -9.68 18.65
C ALA A 192 6.59 -9.67 18.51
N LEU A 193 7.25 -10.81 18.62
CA LEU A 193 8.67 -10.94 18.26
C LEU A 193 8.77 -11.44 16.82
N ILE A 194 9.62 -10.81 16.01
CA ILE A 194 9.77 -11.15 14.59
C ILE A 194 11.22 -11.36 14.17
N ASN A 195 11.40 -12.17 13.13
CA ASN A 195 12.63 -12.17 12.33
C ASN A 195 12.37 -11.51 10.97
N ILE A 196 13.23 -10.58 10.57
CA ILE A 196 13.12 -9.84 9.31
C ILE A 196 14.50 -9.37 8.81
N PRO A 197 14.83 -9.52 7.52
CA PRO A 197 14.14 -10.34 6.52
C PRO A 197 14.37 -11.85 6.75
N VAL A 198 13.41 -12.69 6.36
CA VAL A 198 13.62 -14.15 6.26
C VAL A 198 14.02 -14.56 4.85
N ASN A 199 14.97 -15.49 4.73
CA ASN A 199 15.43 -16.00 3.44
C ASN A 199 14.57 -17.18 2.99
N LEU A 200 13.80 -16.98 1.92
CA LEU A 200 12.95 -18.00 1.31
C LEU A 200 13.46 -18.51 -0.04
N THR A 201 14.68 -18.16 -0.47
CA THR A 201 15.21 -18.47 -1.81
C THR A 201 15.18 -19.97 -2.15
N TYR A 202 15.36 -20.84 -1.16
CA TYR A 202 15.39 -22.30 -1.34
C TYR A 202 14.20 -23.01 -0.69
N VAL A 203 13.19 -22.27 -0.23
CA VAL A 203 12.00 -22.83 0.41
C VAL A 203 10.93 -23.06 -0.66
N PRO A 204 10.48 -24.29 -0.91
CA PRO A 204 9.36 -24.54 -1.81
C PRO A 204 8.11 -23.79 -1.34
N LEU A 205 7.32 -23.21 -2.26
CA LEU A 205 6.15 -22.39 -1.92
C LEU A 205 5.14 -23.13 -1.04
N ASN A 206 4.92 -24.42 -1.30
CA ASN A 206 4.05 -25.30 -0.52
C ASN A 206 4.60 -25.67 0.87
N LYS A 207 5.81 -25.22 1.20
CA LYS A 207 6.46 -25.40 2.51
C LYS A 207 6.55 -24.10 3.31
N VAL A 208 6.19 -22.96 2.72
CA VAL A 208 6.14 -21.71 3.47
C VAL A 208 4.95 -21.75 4.43
N ASN A 209 5.18 -21.40 5.69
CA ASN A 209 4.16 -21.42 6.74
C ASN A 209 3.29 -20.17 6.67
N GLN A 210 2.32 -20.16 5.76
CA GLN A 210 1.54 -18.96 5.47
C GLN A 210 0.30 -18.83 6.40
N PRO A 211 -0.21 -17.61 6.68
CA PRO A 211 -1.28 -17.40 7.65
C PRO A 211 -2.64 -17.95 7.16
N PRO A 212 -3.34 -18.80 7.95
CA PRO A 212 -4.46 -19.61 7.49
C PRO A 212 -5.72 -18.82 7.09
N TRP A 213 -5.76 -17.51 7.36
CA TRP A 213 -6.88 -16.63 7.04
C TRP A 213 -6.78 -15.97 5.66
N LEU A 214 -5.65 -16.09 4.96
CA LEU A 214 -5.57 -15.70 3.56
C LEU A 214 -6.24 -16.78 2.70
N ARG A 215 -6.96 -16.35 1.66
CA ARG A 215 -7.47 -17.28 0.65
C ARG A 215 -6.29 -17.73 -0.21
N TRP A 216 -6.31 -18.98 -0.67
CA TRP A 216 -5.23 -19.58 -1.47
C TRP A 216 -5.78 -20.15 -2.77
#